data_AF-A0A0G0FDE7-F1
#
_entry.id   AF-A0A0G0FDE7-F1
#
_cell.length_a   1.000
_cell.length_b   1.000
_cell.length_c   1.000
_cell.angle_alpha   90.00
_cell.angle_beta   90.00
_cell.angle_gamma   90.00
#
_symmetry.space_group_name_H-M   'P 1'
#
loop_
_entity.id
_entity.type
_entity.pdbx_description
1 polymer ?
#
loop_
_entity_poly.entity_id
_entity_poly.type
_entity_poly.pdbx_seq_one_letter_code
_entity_poly.pdbx_strand_id
1 'polypeptide(L)'
;TDIARDMVCRYGMSDLGPIDYNFNVEHPYLGRDIQNHREFSEKTAEKIDSEITKIINHCYENGKQLLTENIDKLELLANKLIEKETLQAKEIYELLNIEPRELYSFKPNE
;
A
#
# COMPACT_ATOMS: atom_id res chain seq x y z
N THR A 1 -1.38 0.40 -7.99
CA THR A 1 -0.98 1.80 -7.73
C THR A 1 -2.12 2.64 -7.19
N ASP A 2 -3.33 2.09 -7.10
CA ASP A 2 -4.55 2.85 -6.75
C ASP A 2 -4.53 3.41 -5.33
N ILE A 3 -3.91 2.72 -4.37
CA ILE A 3 -3.73 3.24 -3.01
C ILE A 3 -2.92 4.54 -3.03
N ALA A 4 -1.80 4.58 -3.77
CA ALA A 4 -0.98 5.79 -3.87
C ALA A 4 -1.72 6.92 -4.60
N ARG A 5 -2.51 6.60 -5.63
CA ARG A 5 -3.37 7.57 -6.30
C ARG A 5 -4.42 8.12 -5.35
N ASP A 6 -5.06 7.30 -4.54
CA ASP A 6 -6.06 7.74 -3.56
C ASP A 6 -5.42 8.58 -2.43
N MET A 7 -4.21 8.22 -2.00
CA MET A 7 -3.43 9.02 -1.05
C MET A 7 -3.20 10.44 -1.56
N VAL A 8 -2.78 10.58 -2.81
CA VAL A 8 -2.49 11.88 -3.43
C VAL A 8 -3.79 12.62 -3.77
N CYS A 9 -4.74 11.96 -4.42
CA CYS A 9 -5.89 12.60 -5.02
C CYS A 9 -7.11 12.73 -4.10
N ARG A 10 -7.29 11.86 -3.10
CA ARG A 10 -8.48 11.86 -2.22
C ARG A 10 -8.16 12.31 -0.81
N TYR A 11 -7.05 11.81 -0.28
CA TYR A 11 -6.69 12.02 1.11
C TYR A 11 -5.80 13.24 1.32
N GLY A 12 -5.27 13.82 0.25
CA GLY A 12 -4.36 14.97 0.33
C GLY A 12 -3.06 14.66 1.06
N MET A 13 -2.60 13.41 1.00
CA MET A 13 -1.39 12.91 1.65
C MET A 13 -0.15 13.14 0.78
N SER A 14 -0.06 14.30 0.14
CA SER A 14 1.08 14.68 -0.70
C SER A 14 1.41 16.17 -0.56
N ASP A 15 2.55 16.56 -1.13
CA ASP A 15 3.02 17.95 -1.15
C ASP A 15 2.11 18.88 -2.00
N LEU A 16 1.09 18.32 -2.67
CA LEU A 16 0.05 19.08 -3.37
C LEU A 16 -1.00 19.69 -2.42
N GLY A 17 -0.94 19.31 -1.14
CA GLY A 17 -1.81 19.83 -0.09
C GLY A 17 -3.13 19.06 0.03
N PRO A 18 -3.99 19.48 0.98
CA PRO A 18 -5.24 18.79 1.30
C PRO A 18 -6.35 19.14 0.30
N ILE A 19 -6.11 18.85 -0.97
CA ILE A 19 -7.06 19.09 -2.06
C ILE A 19 -7.58 17.75 -2.56
N ASP A 20 -8.90 17.62 -2.62
CA ASP A 20 -9.54 16.48 -3.29
C ASP A 20 -9.57 16.75 -4.80
N TYR A 21 -8.79 15.96 -5.53
CA TYR A 21 -8.73 15.93 -6.98
C TYR A 21 -9.72 14.93 -7.58
N ASN A 22 -10.50 14.23 -6.75
CA ASN A 22 -11.47 13.26 -7.20
C ASN A 22 -12.80 13.93 -7.56
N PHE A 23 -13.15 13.85 -8.85
CA PHE A 23 -14.40 14.40 -9.38
C PHE A 23 -15.47 13.33 -9.64
N ASN A 24 -15.25 12.09 -9.19
CA ASN A 24 -16.24 11.02 -9.31
C ASN A 24 -17.29 11.16 -8.19
N VAL A 25 -18.18 12.14 -8.35
CA VAL A 25 -19.51 12.03 -7.75
C VAL A 25 -20.27 11.02 -8.60
N GLU A 26 -20.13 9.74 -8.27
CA GLU A 26 -21.07 8.74 -8.74
C GLU A 26 -22.41 9.09 -8.07
N HIS A 27 -23.26 9.85 -8.76
CA HIS A 27 -24.62 10.10 -8.33
C HIS A 27 -25.47 8.91 -8.76
N PRO A 28 -25.89 8.00 -7.86
CA PRO A 28 -26.71 6.85 -8.24
C PRO A 28 -28.14 7.22 -8.72
N TYR A 29 -28.46 8.53 -8.84
CA TYR A 29 -29.79 9.05 -9.14
C TYR A 29 -29.88 9.93 -10.40
N LEU A 30 -28.76 10.23 -11.07
CA LEU A 30 -28.77 10.99 -12.32
C LEU A 30 -28.34 10.05 -13.44
N GLY A 31 -29.30 9.69 -14.30
CA GLY A 31 -29.08 8.80 -15.44
C GLY A 31 -27.83 9.19 -16.24
N ARG A 32 -27.17 8.17 -16.81
CA ARG A 32 -26.03 8.28 -17.74
C ARG A 32 -26.18 9.53 -18.60
N ASP A 33 -25.44 10.59 -18.28
CA ASP A 33 -25.10 11.75 -19.13
C ASP A 33 -24.86 13.01 -18.27
N ILE A 34 -23.99 12.89 -17.26
CA ILE A 34 -23.20 14.04 -16.83
C ILE A 34 -21.74 13.62 -16.99
N GLN A 35 -21.17 13.97 -18.14
CA GLN A 35 -19.72 13.98 -18.29
C GLN A 35 -19.15 14.97 -17.27
N ASN A 36 -18.75 14.48 -16.11
CA ASN A 36 -17.91 15.25 -15.19
C ASN A 36 -16.47 15.26 -15.73
N HIS A 37 -16.27 15.93 -16.86
CA HIS A 37 -14.94 16.29 -17.33
C HIS A 37 -14.63 17.69 -16.83
N ARG A 38 -13.91 17.77 -15.71
CA ARG A 38 -13.07 18.92 -15.42
C ARG A 38 -11.64 18.45 -15.43
N GLU A 39 -11.02 18.67 -16.59
CA GLU A 39 -9.58 18.53 -16.78
C GLU A 39 -8.90 19.54 -15.85
N PHE A 40 -8.26 19.04 -14.78
CA PHE A 40 -7.20 19.83 -14.16
C PHE A 40 -6.11 20.03 -15.21
N SER A 41 -5.46 21.19 -15.21
CA SER A 41 -4.45 21.53 -16.22
C SER A 41 -3.43 20.39 -16.38
N GLU A 42 -2.88 20.16 -17.57
CA GLU A 42 -1.79 19.18 -17.77
C GLU A 42 -0.67 19.31 -16.73
N LYS A 43 -0.31 20.54 -16.37
CA LYS A 43 0.67 20.85 -15.32
C LYS A 43 0.33 20.29 -13.93
N THR A 44 -0.96 20.13 -13.62
CA THR A 44 -1.44 19.54 -12.36
C THR A 44 -1.47 18.03 -12.48
N ALA A 45 -1.83 17.49 -13.65
CA ALA A 45 -1.75 16.05 -13.93
C ALA A 45 -0.33 15.53 -13.78
N GLU A 46 0.63 16.22 -14.40
CA GLU A 46 2.06 15.89 -14.31
C GLU A 46 2.56 15.88 -12.86
N LYS A 47 2.12 16.85 -12.05
CA LYS A 47 2.44 16.92 -10.62
C LYS A 47 1.86 15.76 -9.83
N ILE A 48 0.59 15.40 -10.09
CA ILE A 48 -0.06 14.25 -9.44
C ILE A 48 0.72 12.97 -9.76
N ASP A 49 1.03 12.73 -11.02
CA ASP A 49 1.77 11.53 -11.45
C ASP A 49 3.18 11.48 -10.86
N SER A 50 3.84 12.64 -10.72
CA SER A 50 5.13 12.77 -10.06
C SER A 50 5.06 12.36 -8.58
N GLU A 51 4.07 12.85 -7.82
CA GLU A 51 3.90 12.49 -6.41
C GLU A 51 3.53 11.02 -6.22
N ILE A 52 2.67 10.47 -7.09
CA ILE A 52 2.33 9.04 -7.08
C ILE A 52 3.61 8.20 -7.30
N THR A 53 4.41 8.56 -8.29
CA THR A 53 5.66 7.85 -8.61
C THR A 53 6.66 7.93 -7.45
N LYS A 54 6.78 9.10 -6.80
CA LYS A 54 7.62 9.31 -5.62
C LYS A 54 7.21 8.39 -4.46
N ILE A 55 5.91 8.29 -4.16
CA ILE A 55 5.39 7.39 -3.11
C ILE A 55 5.72 5.94 -3.44
N ILE A 56 5.44 5.49 -4.68
CA ILE A 56 5.69 4.11 -5.11
C ILE A 56 7.18 3.76 -4.99
N ASN A 57 8.05 4.61 -5.52
CA ASN A 57 9.50 4.38 -5.47
C ASN A 57 10.00 4.36 -4.04
N HIS A 58 9.52 5.26 -3.17
CA HIS A 58 9.89 5.25 -1.76
C HIS A 58 9.45 3.95 -1.06
N CYS A 59 8.20 3.52 -1.24
CA CYS A 59 7.72 2.26 -0.67
C CYS A 59 8.49 1.05 -1.20
N TYR A 60 8.83 1.03 -2.50
CA TYR A 60 9.60 -0.03 -3.11
C TYR A 60 11.02 -0.11 -2.52
N GLU A 61 11.74 1.02 -2.48
CA GLU A 61 13.09 1.06 -1.91
C GLU A 61 13.08 0.71 -0.43
N ASN A 62 12.11 1.21 0.36
CA ASN A 62 11.97 0.82 1.76
C ASN A 62 11.74 -0.69 1.91
N GLY A 63 10.86 -1.27 1.10
CA GLY A 63 10.56 -2.71 1.14
C GLY A 63 11.78 -3.54 0.74
N LYS A 64 12.48 -3.14 -0.32
CA LYS A 64 13.72 -3.77 -0.77
C LYS A 64 14.82 -3.68 0.28
N GLN A 65 15.00 -2.51 0.88
CA GLN A 65 15.97 -2.30 1.96
C GLN A 65 15.65 -3.20 3.15
N LEU A 66 14.39 -3.21 3.61
CA LEU A 66 13.96 -4.05 4.73
C LEU A 66 14.24 -5.54 4.48
N LEU A 67 13.94 -6.04 3.27
CA LEU A 67 14.22 -7.42 2.88
C LEU A 67 15.71 -7.71 2.78
N THR A 68 16.50 -6.76 2.27
CA THR A 68 17.95 -6.92 2.12
C THR A 68 18.66 -6.91 3.47
N GLU A 69 18.24 -6.04 4.39
CA GLU A 69 18.77 -5.98 5.76
C GLU A 69 18.43 -7.24 6.59
N ASN A 70 17.38 -7.98 6.19
CA ASN A 70 16.93 -9.21 6.85
C ASN A 70 16.99 -10.42 5.90
N ILE A 71 17.98 -10.44 5.01
CA ILE A 71 18.10 -11.49 3.98
C ILE A 71 18.25 -12.89 4.58
N ASP A 72 18.93 -13.00 5.72
CA ASP A 72 19.09 -14.22 6.51
C ASP A 72 17.74 -14.80 6.96
N LYS A 73 16.84 -13.94 7.43
CA LYS A 73 15.47 -14.32 7.81
C LYS A 73 14.64 -14.72 6.61
N LEU A 74 14.80 -14.03 5.48
CA LEU A 74 14.12 -14.35 4.23
C LEU A 74 14.54 -15.75 3.72
N GLU A 75 15.84 -16.03 3.70
CA GLU A 75 16.38 -17.33 3.30
C GLU A 75 15.91 -18.45 4.24
N LEU A 76 15.89 -18.20 5.55
CA LEU A 76 15.37 -19.14 6.54
C LEU A 76 13.90 -19.50 6.28
N LEU A 77 13.05 -18.50 6.00
CA LEU A 77 11.65 -18.72 5.65
C LEU A 77 11.51 -19.49 4.33
N ALA A 78 12.27 -19.11 3.30
CA ALA A 78 12.22 -19.76 1.99
C ALA A 78 12.59 -21.24 2.09
N ASN A 79 13.69 -21.55 2.79
CA ASN A 79 14.10 -22.94 3.04
C ASN A 79 13.03 -23.72 3.81
N LYS A 80 12.42 -23.08 4.82
CA LYS A 80 11.35 -23.73 5.58
C LYS A 80 10.09 -23.98 4.75
N LEU A 81 9.74 -23.09 3.83
CA LEU A 81 8.62 -23.27 2.91
C LEU A 81 8.85 -24.39 1.89
N ILE A 82 10.11 -24.64 1.51
CA ILE A 82 10.47 -25.78 0.65
C ILE A 82 10.24 -27.11 1.41
N GLU A 83 10.58 -27.16 2.70
CA GLU A 83 10.34 -28.35 3.54
C GLU A 83 8.86 -28.52 3.89
N LYS A 84 8.18 -27.41 4.17
CA LYS A 84 6.79 -27.36 4.64
C LYS A 84 6.02 -26.38 3.76
N GLU A 85 5.22 -26.92 2.85
CA GLU A 85 4.45 -26.17 1.83
C GLU A 85 3.60 -25.02 2.38
N THR A 86 3.28 -25.02 3.68
CA THR A 86 2.54 -23.94 4.34
C THR A 86 3.03 -23.73 5.77
N LEU A 87 3.25 -22.45 6.14
CA LEU A 87 3.59 -22.02 7.49
C LEU A 87 2.47 -21.18 8.09
N GLN A 88 2.12 -21.43 9.35
CA GLN A 88 1.19 -20.57 10.09
C GLN A 88 1.93 -19.38 10.72
N ALA A 89 1.20 -18.30 11.00
CA ALA A 89 1.77 -17.08 11.56
C ALA A 89 2.57 -17.33 12.85
N LYS A 90 2.06 -18.17 13.77
CA LYS A 90 2.76 -18.54 15.00
C LYS A 90 4.13 -19.18 14.72
N GLU A 91 4.20 -20.07 13.75
CA GLU A 91 5.44 -20.75 13.36
C GLU A 91 6.45 -19.78 12.75
N ILE A 92 5.98 -18.78 12.00
CA ILE A 92 6.82 -17.72 11.45
C ILE A 92 7.41 -16.87 12.58
N TYR A 93 6.61 -16.46 13.56
CA TYR A 93 7.08 -15.68 14.71
C TYR A 93 8.12 -16.44 15.52
N GLU A 94 7.86 -17.73 15.81
CA GLU A 94 8.81 -18.61 16.51
C GLU A 94 10.10 -18.81 15.71
N LEU A 95 9.99 -19.07 14.39
CA LEU A 95 11.14 -19.30 13.51
C LEU A 95 12.03 -18.06 13.39
N LEU A 96 11.42 -16.87 13.33
CA LEU A 96 12.13 -15.61 13.19
C LEU A 96 12.53 -14.98 14.53
N ASN A 97 12.11 -15.58 15.65
CA ASN A 97 12.25 -15.04 17.00
C ASN A 97 11.73 -13.58 17.11
N ILE A 98 10.54 -13.35 16.53
CA ILE A 98 9.87 -12.05 16.53
C ILE A 98 8.65 -12.11 17.44
N GLU A 99 8.61 -11.24 18.44
CA GLU A 99 7.42 -11.07 19.28
C GLU A 99 6.31 -10.36 18.49
N PRO A 100 5.09 -10.91 18.45
CA PRO A 100 3.97 -10.25 17.80
C PRO A 100 3.65 -8.93 18.50
N ARG A 101 3.44 -7.88 17.73
CA ARG A 101 3.02 -6.58 18.27
C ARG A 101 1.68 -6.74 19.00
N GLU A 102 1.57 -6.20 20.21
CA GLU A 102 0.43 -6.44 21.14
C GLU A 102 -0.97 -6.31 20.51
N LEU A 103 -1.13 -5.37 19.57
CA LEU A 103 -2.37 -5.12 18.82
C LEU A 103 -2.81 -6.28 17.90
N TYR A 104 -1.93 -7.23 17.63
CA TYR A 104 -2.15 -8.43 16.83
C TYR A 104 -1.87 -9.71 17.62
N SER A 105 -1.93 -9.64 18.96
CA SER A 105 -1.90 -10.85 19.79
C SER A 105 -3.00 -11.80 19.30
N PHE A 106 -2.57 -12.89 18.68
CA PHE A 106 -3.45 -13.89 18.09
C PHE A 106 -4.22 -14.51 19.25
N LYS A 107 -5.46 -14.06 19.49
CA LYS A 107 -6.39 -14.79 20.35
C LYS A 107 -6.85 -15.99 19.53
N PRO A 108 -6.40 -17.22 19.84
CA PRO A 108 -6.97 -18.39 19.20
C PRO A 108 -8.46 -18.37 19.56
N ASN A 109 -9.33 -18.44 18.56
CA ASN A 109 -10.78 -18.49 18.77
C ASN A 109 -11.10 -19.58 19.81
N GLU A 110 -11.85 -19.21 20.84
CA GLU A 110 -12.69 -20.15 21.59
C GLU A 110 -13.70 -20.85 20.67
#